data_AF-A0A1S1HGB6-F1
#
_entry.id   AF-A0A1S1HGB6-F1
#
_cell.length_a   1.000
_cell.length_b   1.000
_cell.length_c   1.000
_cell.angle_alpha   90.00
_cell.angle_beta   90.00
_cell.angle_gamma   90.00
#
_symmetry.space_group_name_H-M   'P 1'
#
loop_
_entity.id
_entity.type
_entity.pdbx_description
1 polymer ?
#
loop_
_entity_poly.entity_id
_entity_poly.type
_entity_poly.pdbx_seq_one_letter_code
_entity_poly.pdbx_strand_id
1 'polypeptide(L)'
;MMFREYLAEQIDLLVADFGAEIEVSRGRQEIPYPYVLDAGVDLADAAAAELARVFPSNDLIHIGDEVVDGLWQGEGGEARPLALFDAQRVDFSIARLRHYTGTPTQHVQNYILFTNYHRYVDEFVRWACTQLSDDGPYRLLSCSGGLELTAANADPDRAITDSAWRRHQMPAYHLVGPNRSGITLVNIGVGPSNAKTITDHLAVMRPEAWLMIGHCGGLRPSQRIGDYVLAHAYLRDDHVLDDVLPPEIPIPAIAEVQQALSAAAETVSGEPAEQLKRRLRTGTVVTTDDRNWELRYTRSALRFNQSRAVAIDMESATLAAQGYRFRVPYGTLLCVSDKPIHGEIKLPGQANRFYERAISEHLRIGIAAIDELRRTGDRLHSRKLRAFNEPPFR
;
A
#
# COMPACT_ATOMS: atom_id res chain seq x y z
N MET A 1 9.22 -13.26 16.82
CA MET A 1 8.45 -14.13 15.91
C MET A 1 7.40 -13.26 15.21
N MET A 2 7.47 -13.12 13.88
CA MET A 2 6.86 -12.00 13.15
C MET A 2 5.31 -12.01 13.11
N PHE A 3 4.68 -13.17 13.11
CA PHE A 3 3.21 -13.31 13.03
C PHE A 3 2.57 -13.76 14.35
N ARG A 4 3.30 -13.72 15.47
CA ARG A 4 2.82 -14.25 16.77
C ARG A 4 1.48 -13.64 17.18
N GLU A 5 1.40 -12.31 17.21
CA GLU A 5 0.21 -11.58 17.66
C GLU A 5 -0.98 -11.86 16.75
N TYR A 6 -0.79 -11.76 15.43
CA TYR A 6 -1.81 -12.08 14.43
C TYR A 6 -2.32 -13.52 14.55
N LEU A 7 -1.43 -14.51 14.60
CA LEU A 7 -1.85 -15.92 14.68
C LEU A 7 -2.58 -16.22 15.99
N ALA A 8 -2.12 -15.66 17.11
CA ALA A 8 -2.80 -15.80 18.40
C ALA A 8 -4.21 -15.22 18.34
N GLU A 9 -4.36 -13.97 17.88
CA GLU A 9 -5.66 -13.31 17.73
C GLU A 9 -6.62 -14.13 16.87
N GLN A 10 -6.19 -14.56 15.68
CA GLN A 10 -7.07 -15.29 14.76
C GLN A 10 -7.46 -16.67 15.30
N ILE A 11 -6.55 -17.39 15.95
CA ILE A 11 -6.85 -18.70 16.56
C ILE A 11 -7.79 -18.52 17.76
N ASP A 12 -7.53 -17.53 18.62
CA ASP A 12 -8.34 -17.25 19.81
C ASP A 12 -9.80 -16.95 19.43
N LEU A 13 -10.02 -16.19 18.35
CA LEU A 13 -11.37 -15.94 17.81
C LEU A 13 -12.07 -17.24 17.39
N LEU A 14 -11.39 -18.15 16.70
CA LEU A 14 -11.98 -19.43 16.27
C LEU A 14 -12.30 -20.36 17.45
N VAL A 15 -11.42 -20.40 18.45
CA VAL A 15 -11.63 -21.20 19.66
C VAL A 15 -12.78 -20.62 20.48
N ALA A 16 -12.79 -19.31 20.70
CA ALA A 16 -13.79 -18.65 21.54
C ALA A 16 -15.20 -18.70 20.94
N ASP A 17 -15.33 -18.44 19.63
CA ASP A 17 -16.64 -18.28 18.99
C ASP A 17 -17.20 -19.60 18.43
N PHE A 18 -16.34 -20.55 18.06
CA PHE A 18 -16.74 -21.80 17.39
C PHE A 18 -16.31 -23.07 18.11
N GLY A 19 -15.54 -22.97 19.20
CA GLY A 19 -15.00 -24.14 19.91
C GLY A 19 -14.05 -24.97 19.04
N ALA A 20 -13.31 -24.31 18.14
CA ALA A 20 -12.41 -24.99 17.21
C ALA A 20 -11.33 -25.79 17.95
N GLU A 21 -11.10 -27.04 17.52
CA GLU A 21 -9.96 -27.84 17.95
C GLU A 21 -8.72 -27.45 17.14
N ILE A 22 -7.59 -27.23 17.83
CA ILE A 22 -6.35 -26.79 17.20
C ILE A 22 -5.32 -27.93 17.27
N GLU A 23 -4.88 -28.37 16.10
CA GLU A 23 -3.79 -29.33 15.96
C GLU A 23 -2.64 -28.70 15.15
N VAL A 24 -1.41 -28.87 15.63
CA VAL A 24 -0.20 -28.46 14.90
C VAL A 24 0.63 -29.70 14.61
N SER A 25 0.93 -29.93 13.35
CA SER A 25 1.75 -31.04 12.88
C SER A 25 2.78 -30.57 11.85
N ARG A 26 3.70 -31.46 11.49
CA ARG A 26 4.72 -31.16 10.47
C ARG A 26 4.05 -31.06 9.09
N GLY A 27 4.19 -29.92 8.44
CA GLY A 27 3.74 -29.70 7.07
C GLY A 27 4.46 -30.60 6.05
N ARG A 28 3.85 -30.74 4.86
CA ARG A 28 4.42 -31.51 3.73
C ARG A 28 5.33 -30.66 2.82
N GLN A 29 5.21 -29.34 2.88
CA GLN A 29 6.06 -28.41 2.14
C GLN A 29 7.40 -28.24 2.85
N GLU A 30 8.49 -28.42 2.12
CA GLU A 30 9.83 -28.11 2.61
C GLU A 30 10.11 -26.60 2.52
N ILE A 31 10.93 -26.07 3.43
CA ILE A 31 11.33 -24.66 3.45
C ILE A 31 12.48 -24.49 2.45
N PRO A 32 12.34 -23.66 1.41
CA PRO A 32 13.43 -23.41 0.48
C PRO A 32 14.69 -22.88 1.17
N TYR A 33 15.85 -23.45 0.83
CA TYR A 33 17.12 -23.08 1.44
C TYR A 33 17.43 -21.58 1.37
N PRO A 34 17.06 -20.80 0.32
CA PRO A 34 17.37 -19.37 0.28
C PRO A 34 16.73 -18.57 1.42
N TYR A 35 15.69 -19.07 2.08
CA TYR A 35 14.99 -18.36 3.16
C TYR A 35 15.58 -18.63 4.55
N VAL A 36 16.44 -19.63 4.69
CA VAL A 36 17.10 -19.96 5.96
C VAL A 36 18.58 -19.56 5.99
N LEU A 37 19.12 -19.05 4.87
CA LEU A 37 20.47 -18.52 4.79
C LEU A 37 20.49 -17.06 5.28
N ASP A 38 21.39 -16.77 6.22
CA ASP A 38 21.62 -15.40 6.67
C ASP A 38 22.29 -14.54 5.57
N ALA A 39 22.01 -13.24 5.61
CA ALA A 39 22.61 -12.26 4.71
C ALA A 39 24.13 -12.16 4.98
N GLY A 40 24.93 -12.93 4.25
CA GLY A 40 26.38 -12.99 4.43
C GLY A 40 26.99 -14.38 4.25
N VAL A 41 26.19 -15.42 4.05
CA VAL A 41 26.73 -16.73 3.66
C VAL A 41 27.29 -16.64 2.24
N ASP A 42 28.62 -16.61 2.13
CA ASP A 42 29.31 -16.66 0.86
C ASP A 42 29.30 -18.10 0.32
N LEU A 43 28.51 -18.35 -0.71
CA LEU A 43 28.40 -19.63 -1.40
C LEU A 43 29.47 -19.78 -2.49
N ALA A 44 30.60 -19.07 -2.38
CA ALA A 44 31.65 -18.87 -3.38
C ALA A 44 31.98 -20.06 -4.31
N ASP A 45 31.86 -21.31 -3.83
CA ASP A 45 32.22 -22.52 -4.58
C ASP A 45 31.04 -23.43 -4.99
N ALA A 46 29.80 -23.17 -4.54
CA ALA A 46 28.64 -24.00 -4.87
C ALA A 46 27.74 -23.29 -5.90
N ALA A 47 27.66 -23.84 -7.11
CA ALA A 47 26.73 -23.34 -8.12
C ALA A 47 25.28 -23.45 -7.59
N ALA A 48 24.48 -22.39 -7.71
CA ALA A 48 23.09 -22.38 -7.26
C ALA A 48 22.27 -23.56 -7.82
N ALA A 49 22.62 -24.04 -9.03
CA ALA A 49 22.04 -25.22 -9.66
C ALA A 49 22.35 -26.52 -8.90
N GLU A 50 23.55 -26.68 -8.34
CA GLU A 50 23.91 -27.86 -7.53
C GLU A 50 23.20 -27.84 -6.17
N LEU A 51 23.11 -26.66 -5.55
CA LEU A 51 22.37 -26.50 -4.29
C LEU A 51 20.88 -26.80 -4.48
N ALA A 52 20.25 -26.28 -5.54
CA ALA A 52 18.84 -26.55 -5.86
C ALA A 52 18.57 -28.02 -6.23
N ARG A 53 19.61 -28.81 -6.56
CA ARG A 53 19.49 -30.23 -6.86
C ARG A 53 19.46 -31.10 -5.60
N VAL A 54 20.06 -30.61 -4.51
CA VAL A 54 20.23 -31.36 -3.25
C VAL A 54 19.32 -30.82 -2.14
N PHE A 55 19.10 -29.51 -2.10
CA PHE A 55 18.29 -28.83 -1.10
C PHE A 55 16.98 -28.31 -1.70
N PRO A 56 15.92 -28.19 -0.89
CA PRO A 56 14.66 -27.59 -1.32
C PRO A 56 14.90 -26.19 -1.88
N SER A 57 14.45 -25.94 -3.10
CA SER A 57 14.51 -24.63 -3.74
C SER A 57 13.11 -24.07 -3.98
N ASN A 58 13.02 -22.81 -4.40
CA ASN A 58 11.75 -22.21 -4.79
C ASN A 58 11.22 -22.92 -6.03
N ASP A 59 10.14 -23.69 -5.87
CA ASP A 59 9.36 -24.17 -6.98
C ASP A 59 8.21 -23.20 -7.24
N LEU A 60 8.23 -22.54 -8.40
CA LEU A 60 7.30 -21.46 -8.73
C LEU A 60 5.85 -21.95 -8.83
N ILE A 61 5.63 -23.25 -9.06
CA ILE A 61 4.28 -23.82 -9.13
C ILE A 61 3.57 -23.84 -7.77
N HIS A 62 4.31 -23.64 -6.68
CA HIS A 62 3.79 -23.67 -5.30
C HIS A 62 3.70 -22.27 -4.66
N ILE A 63 4.03 -21.21 -5.40
CA ILE A 63 3.98 -19.83 -4.91
C ILE A 63 2.92 -19.09 -5.72
N GLY A 64 1.72 -18.93 -5.15
CA GLY A 64 0.58 -18.39 -5.88
C GLY A 64 -0.39 -17.57 -5.05
N ASP A 65 -1.47 -17.14 -5.71
CA ASP A 65 -2.60 -16.35 -5.18
C ASP A 65 -3.94 -17.11 -5.36
N GLU A 66 -3.91 -18.44 -5.50
CA GLU A 66 -5.08 -19.23 -5.88
C GLU A 66 -6.25 -19.05 -4.91
N VAL A 67 -5.96 -18.94 -3.61
CA VAL A 67 -6.96 -18.67 -2.57
C VAL A 67 -7.51 -17.26 -2.69
N VAL A 68 -6.63 -16.27 -2.88
CA VAL A 68 -6.96 -14.85 -3.03
C VAL A 68 -7.87 -14.63 -4.23
N ASP A 69 -7.52 -15.23 -5.37
CA ASP A 69 -8.20 -15.05 -6.65
C ASP A 69 -9.44 -15.95 -6.80
N GLY A 70 -9.77 -16.74 -5.77
CA GLY A 70 -10.92 -17.63 -5.80
C GLY A 70 -10.76 -18.79 -6.80
N LEU A 71 -9.53 -19.10 -7.20
CA LEU A 71 -9.18 -20.19 -8.11
C LEU A 71 -9.04 -21.53 -7.37
N TRP A 72 -8.89 -21.51 -6.05
CA TRP A 72 -8.87 -22.73 -5.24
C TRP A 72 -10.22 -23.46 -5.31
N GLN A 73 -10.21 -24.59 -6.00
CA GLN A 73 -11.32 -25.54 -6.10
C GLN A 73 -10.85 -26.84 -5.46
N GLY A 74 -10.85 -26.90 -4.12
CA GLY A 74 -10.35 -28.08 -3.40
C GLY A 74 -10.97 -29.38 -3.92
N GLU A 75 -10.16 -30.44 -3.93
CA GLU A 75 -10.66 -31.77 -4.27
C GLU A 75 -11.46 -32.35 -3.09
N GLY A 76 -12.36 -33.30 -3.38
CA GLY A 76 -13.18 -33.93 -2.35
C GLY A 76 -12.35 -34.58 -1.24
N GLY A 77 -12.42 -34.02 -0.03
CA GLY A 77 -11.67 -34.51 1.14
C GLY A 77 -10.43 -33.69 1.50
N GLU A 78 -10.06 -32.68 0.70
CA GLU A 78 -8.97 -31.76 1.07
C GLU A 78 -9.41 -30.74 2.12
N ALA A 79 -8.47 -30.39 3.01
CA ALA A 79 -8.68 -29.34 3.99
C ALA A 79 -8.78 -27.98 3.29
N ARG A 80 -9.71 -27.13 3.76
CA ARG A 80 -9.87 -25.77 3.24
C ARG A 80 -8.74 -24.87 3.75
N PRO A 81 -8.35 -23.83 2.99
CA PRO A 81 -7.35 -22.85 3.42
C PRO A 81 -7.77 -22.15 4.73
N LEU A 82 -6.84 -22.04 5.67
CA LEU A 82 -7.04 -21.32 6.93
C LEU A 82 -6.78 -19.80 6.78
N ALA A 83 -5.91 -19.42 5.84
CA ALA A 83 -5.50 -18.05 5.55
C ALA A 83 -5.36 -17.83 4.04
N LEU A 84 -5.22 -16.57 3.63
CA LEU A 84 -5.06 -16.18 2.22
C LEU A 84 -3.73 -16.62 1.60
N PHE A 85 -2.67 -16.76 2.42
CA PHE A 85 -1.32 -17.06 1.95
C PHE A 85 -0.74 -18.25 2.72
N ASP A 86 -0.05 -19.13 2.01
CA ASP A 86 0.71 -20.22 2.59
C ASP A 86 2.14 -19.77 3.00
N ALA A 87 2.91 -20.68 3.58
CA ALA A 87 4.24 -20.36 4.10
C ALA A 87 5.21 -19.91 2.99
N GLN A 88 5.24 -20.60 1.85
CA GLN A 88 6.17 -20.28 0.76
C GLN A 88 5.86 -18.92 0.13
N ARG A 89 4.58 -18.57 -0.05
CA ARG A 89 4.17 -17.25 -0.52
C ARG A 89 4.53 -16.14 0.47
N VAL A 90 4.39 -16.40 1.78
CA VAL A 90 4.78 -15.47 2.83
C VAL A 90 6.30 -15.23 2.81
N ASP A 91 7.12 -16.28 2.81
CA ASP A 91 8.58 -16.16 2.81
C ASP A 91 9.11 -15.45 1.56
N PHE A 92 8.56 -15.79 0.38
CA PHE A 92 8.85 -15.10 -0.88
C PHE A 92 8.62 -13.59 -0.77
N SER A 93 7.47 -13.21 -0.22
CA SER A 93 7.07 -11.81 -0.09
C SER A 93 7.90 -11.07 0.94
N ILE A 94 8.24 -11.70 2.07
CA ILE A 94 9.12 -11.11 3.09
C ILE A 94 10.50 -10.78 2.52
N ALA A 95 11.09 -11.71 1.76
CA ALA A 95 12.37 -11.51 1.12
C ALA A 95 12.33 -10.36 0.10
N ARG A 96 11.26 -10.31 -0.71
CA ARG A 96 11.03 -9.24 -1.69
C ARG A 96 10.77 -7.88 -1.04
N LEU A 97 10.00 -7.82 0.05
CA LEU A 97 9.78 -6.58 0.79
C LEU A 97 11.11 -5.99 1.25
N ARG A 98 11.97 -6.79 1.89
CA ARG A 98 13.29 -6.31 2.34
C ARG A 98 14.11 -5.77 1.18
N HIS A 99 14.12 -6.47 0.04
CA HIS A 99 14.84 -6.06 -1.15
C HIS A 99 14.32 -4.75 -1.76
N TYR A 100 13.02 -4.62 -1.97
CA TYR A 100 12.44 -3.45 -2.64
C TYR A 100 12.39 -2.21 -1.75
N THR A 101 12.21 -2.40 -0.45
CA THR A 101 12.04 -1.30 0.51
C THR A 101 13.32 -0.87 1.18
N GLY A 102 14.33 -1.75 1.25
CA GLY A 102 15.58 -1.48 1.96
C GLY A 102 15.41 -1.38 3.48
N THR A 103 14.40 -2.06 4.03
CA THR A 103 14.05 -2.02 5.46
C THR A 103 13.83 -3.42 6.03
N PRO A 104 14.01 -3.64 7.34
CA PRO A 104 13.58 -4.87 8.00
C PRO A 104 12.07 -5.02 7.94
N THR A 105 11.57 -6.14 7.40
CA THR A 105 10.13 -6.41 7.26
C THR A 105 9.38 -6.40 8.62
N GLN A 106 10.07 -6.66 9.73
CA GLN A 106 9.52 -6.59 11.08
C GLN A 106 9.10 -5.17 11.48
N HIS A 107 9.62 -4.13 10.81
CA HIS A 107 9.27 -2.74 11.07
C HIS A 107 8.03 -2.28 10.31
N VAL A 108 7.49 -3.09 9.38
CA VAL A 108 6.24 -2.77 8.70
C VAL A 108 5.11 -2.60 9.72
N GLN A 109 4.38 -1.50 9.56
CA GLN A 109 3.25 -1.11 10.40
C GLN A 109 1.94 -1.43 9.69
N ASN A 110 0.88 -1.52 10.48
CA ASN A 110 -0.44 -1.93 10.03
C ASN A 110 -1.16 -0.90 9.15
N TYR A 111 -0.78 0.38 9.25
CA TYR A 111 -1.36 1.46 8.45
C TYR A 111 -0.33 1.96 7.45
N ILE A 112 -0.68 1.87 6.17
CA ILE A 112 0.27 2.10 5.07
C ILE A 112 -0.15 3.34 4.26
N LEU A 113 0.81 4.23 4.02
CA LEU A 113 0.69 5.33 3.07
C LEU A 113 1.54 5.05 1.84
N PHE A 114 0.94 5.13 0.67
CA PHE A 114 1.65 5.08 -0.60
C PHE A 114 1.79 6.48 -1.17
N THR A 115 2.96 6.79 -1.72
CA THR A 115 3.24 8.07 -2.37
C THR A 115 3.97 7.86 -3.68
N ASN A 116 3.70 8.68 -4.69
CA ASN A 116 4.34 8.64 -6.00
C ASN A 116 5.36 9.77 -6.22
N TYR A 117 5.67 10.54 -5.17
CA TYR A 117 6.56 11.69 -5.27
C TYR A 117 7.46 11.83 -4.05
N HIS A 118 8.77 11.93 -4.29
CA HIS A 118 9.78 11.88 -3.23
C HIS A 118 9.62 12.94 -2.14
N ARG A 119 9.09 14.13 -2.45
CA ARG A 119 8.90 15.17 -1.43
C ARG A 119 7.94 14.78 -0.29
N TYR A 120 7.02 13.83 -0.52
CA TYR A 120 6.21 13.31 0.57
C TYR A 120 7.05 12.54 1.59
N VAL A 121 8.12 11.88 1.15
CA VAL A 121 9.08 11.21 2.04
C VAL A 121 9.77 12.25 2.92
N ASP A 122 10.28 13.34 2.34
CA ASP A 122 10.96 14.40 3.09
C ASP A 122 10.05 14.97 4.19
N GLU A 123 8.81 15.29 3.84
CA GLU A 123 7.82 15.81 4.78
C GLU A 123 7.44 14.78 5.85
N PHE A 124 7.32 13.50 5.48
CA PHE A 124 7.01 12.43 6.42
C PHE A 124 8.14 12.21 7.41
N VAL A 125 9.39 12.16 6.94
CA VAL A 125 10.58 12.01 7.81
C VAL A 125 10.68 13.18 8.78
N ARG A 126 10.53 14.43 8.29
CA ARG A 126 10.50 15.62 9.16
C ARG A 126 9.41 15.51 10.21
N TRP A 127 8.18 15.21 9.81
CA TRP A 127 7.06 15.06 10.74
C TRP A 127 7.32 13.92 11.74
N ALA A 128 7.71 12.74 11.26
CA ALA A 128 7.95 11.55 12.07
C ALA A 128 9.05 11.78 13.12
N CYS A 129 10.14 12.47 12.77
CA CYS A 129 11.16 12.87 13.74
C CYS A 129 10.59 13.73 14.88
N THR A 130 9.60 14.58 14.62
CA THR A 130 8.95 15.36 15.70
C THR A 130 8.03 14.52 16.58
N GLN A 131 7.65 13.32 16.14
CA GLN A 131 6.82 12.39 16.90
C GLN A 131 7.64 11.45 17.79
N LEU A 132 8.96 11.35 17.58
CA LEU A 132 9.83 10.50 18.38
C LEU A 132 10.00 11.05 19.79
N SER A 133 9.70 10.23 20.79
CA SER A 133 9.83 10.58 22.20
C SER A 133 10.01 9.32 23.04
N ASP A 134 10.77 9.41 24.13
CA ASP A 134 10.95 8.31 25.08
C ASP A 134 9.65 7.95 25.82
N ASP A 135 8.83 8.97 26.11
CA ASP A 135 7.54 8.85 26.80
C ASP A 135 6.36 8.73 25.83
N GLY A 136 6.61 8.87 24.52
CA GLY A 136 5.60 8.80 23.47
C GLY A 136 5.34 7.38 22.93
N PRO A 137 4.29 7.22 22.10
CA PRO A 137 3.99 5.93 21.48
C PRO A 137 4.98 5.56 20.37
N TYR A 138 5.65 6.54 19.76
CA TYR A 138 6.57 6.32 18.64
C TYR A 138 8.02 6.39 19.10
N ARG A 139 8.72 5.25 19.05
CA ARG A 139 10.09 5.13 19.58
C ARG A 139 11.17 5.01 18.52
N LEU A 140 10.79 4.58 17.32
CA LEU A 140 11.72 4.31 16.24
C LEU A 140 11.13 4.80 14.92
N LEU A 141 11.96 5.50 14.14
CA LEU A 141 11.76 5.71 12.72
C LEU A 141 12.81 4.87 11.97
N SER A 142 12.36 3.78 11.36
CA SER A 142 13.18 2.92 10.50
C SER A 142 13.17 3.48 9.09
N CYS A 143 14.33 3.86 8.57
CA CYS A 143 14.50 4.44 7.25
C CYS A 143 15.05 3.39 6.27
N SER A 144 14.63 3.50 5.00
CA SER A 144 15.25 2.75 3.90
C SER A 144 16.75 2.97 3.88
N GLY A 145 17.52 1.90 3.68
CA GLY A 145 19.00 1.96 3.71
C GLY A 145 19.62 1.59 5.05
N GLY A 146 18.81 1.30 6.07
CA GLY A 146 19.24 0.76 7.36
C GLY A 146 19.46 1.79 8.46
N LEU A 147 19.19 3.08 8.21
CA LEU A 147 19.25 4.10 9.23
C LEU A 147 18.05 3.98 10.18
N GLU A 148 18.31 4.01 11.48
CA GLU A 148 17.31 3.99 12.54
C GLU A 148 17.43 5.26 13.40
N LEU A 149 16.32 5.99 13.51
CA LEU A 149 16.22 7.22 14.31
C LEU A 149 15.31 7.00 15.52
N THR A 150 15.75 7.50 16.67
CA THR A 150 15.11 7.44 18.00
C THR A 150 15.08 8.86 18.57
N ALA A 151 14.43 9.07 19.72
CA ALA A 151 14.41 10.38 20.37
C ALA A 151 15.82 10.96 20.63
N ALA A 152 16.80 10.10 20.90
CA ALA A 152 18.18 10.49 21.21
C ALA A 152 18.99 10.99 19.99
N ASN A 153 18.60 10.61 18.77
CA ASN A 153 19.36 10.92 17.55
C ASN A 153 18.48 11.40 16.39
N ALA A 154 17.28 11.90 16.68
CA ALA A 154 16.30 12.38 15.71
C ALA A 154 16.87 13.54 14.90
N ASP A 155 17.30 13.24 13.69
CA ASP A 155 17.82 14.21 12.72
C ASP A 155 17.24 13.89 11.34
N PRO A 156 16.24 14.65 10.88
CA PRO A 156 15.60 14.38 9.60
C PRO A 156 16.55 14.58 8.41
N ASP A 157 17.56 15.45 8.51
CA ASP A 157 18.48 15.72 7.41
C ASP A 157 19.37 14.50 7.14
N ARG A 158 19.74 13.73 8.17
CA ARG A 158 20.46 12.45 8.00
C ARG A 158 19.65 11.42 7.22
N ALA A 159 18.34 11.36 7.44
CA ALA A 159 17.47 10.41 6.73
C ALA A 159 17.13 10.87 5.30
N ILE A 160 17.03 12.18 5.06
CA ILE A 160 16.73 12.76 3.74
C ILE A 160 17.96 12.77 2.83
N THR A 161 19.14 13.04 3.39
CA THR A 161 20.40 13.04 2.61
C THR A 161 20.90 11.64 2.28
N ASP A 162 20.41 10.60 2.97
CA ASP A 162 20.70 9.22 2.60
C ASP A 162 20.17 8.93 1.19
N SER A 163 21.06 8.45 0.32
CA SER A 163 20.76 8.10 -1.07
C SER A 163 19.98 6.78 -1.19
N ALA A 164 19.13 6.46 -0.22
CA ALA A 164 18.34 5.24 -0.18
C ALA A 164 17.48 5.03 -1.43
N TRP A 165 16.93 6.12 -1.99
CA TRP A 165 16.20 6.12 -3.27
C TRP A 165 17.03 5.67 -4.48
N ARG A 166 18.37 5.73 -4.40
CA ARG A 166 19.26 5.22 -5.45
C ARG A 166 19.50 3.71 -5.35
N ARG A 167 19.28 3.13 -4.17
CA ARG A 167 19.58 1.72 -3.87
C ARG A 167 18.37 0.82 -3.92
N HIS A 168 17.17 1.36 -3.65
CA HIS A 168 15.94 0.60 -3.55
C HIS A 168 14.86 1.20 -4.44
N GLN A 169 14.14 0.33 -5.17
CA GLN A 169 13.12 0.75 -6.13
C GLN A 169 11.93 1.44 -5.46
N MET A 170 11.53 0.97 -4.28
CA MET A 170 10.35 1.45 -3.56
C MET A 170 10.68 1.70 -2.07
N PRO A 171 11.49 2.71 -1.75
CA PRO A 171 11.96 2.98 -0.38
C PRO A 171 10.81 3.11 0.61
N ALA A 172 10.94 2.45 1.77
CA ALA A 172 9.97 2.55 2.87
C ALA A 172 10.54 3.23 4.12
N TYR A 173 9.64 3.81 4.89
CA TYR A 173 9.92 4.48 6.15
C TYR A 173 8.85 4.09 7.17
N HIS A 174 9.26 3.61 8.33
CA HIS A 174 8.34 3.09 9.35
C HIS A 174 8.47 3.89 10.62
N LEU A 175 7.44 4.69 10.93
CA LEU A 175 7.28 5.25 12.27
C LEU A 175 6.65 4.17 13.14
N VAL A 176 7.49 3.48 13.91
CA VAL A 176 7.13 2.29 14.68
C VAL A 176 6.37 2.68 15.94
N GLY A 177 5.13 2.17 16.03
CA GLY A 177 4.26 2.29 17.19
C GLY A 177 4.09 0.96 17.93
N PRO A 178 3.42 0.95 19.10
CA PRO A 178 3.11 -0.26 19.84
C PRO A 178 2.22 -1.19 19.00
N ASN A 179 2.43 -2.51 19.10
CA ASN A 179 1.63 -3.52 18.38
C ASN A 179 1.45 -3.22 16.89
N ARG A 180 2.48 -2.67 16.24
CA ARG A 180 2.48 -2.24 14.83
C ARG A 180 1.43 -1.18 14.47
N SER A 181 0.89 -0.46 15.45
CA SER A 181 -0.12 0.59 15.24
C SER A 181 0.46 1.87 14.64
N GLY A 182 1.74 1.88 14.24
CA GLY A 182 2.43 3.02 13.66
C GLY A 182 1.98 3.36 12.23
N ILE A 183 2.87 3.99 11.48
CA ILE A 183 2.65 4.33 10.07
C ILE A 183 3.84 3.84 9.25
N THR A 184 3.55 3.11 8.17
CA THR A 184 4.52 2.80 7.12
C THR A 184 4.24 3.69 5.92
N LEU A 185 5.22 4.46 5.49
CA LEU A 185 5.17 5.16 4.21
C LEU A 185 6.04 4.43 3.20
N VAL A 186 5.51 4.14 2.02
CA VAL A 186 6.27 3.57 0.90
C VAL A 186 6.18 4.51 -0.29
N ASN A 187 7.34 4.98 -0.77
CA ASN A 187 7.42 5.70 -2.02
C ASN A 187 7.50 4.70 -3.18
N ILE A 188 6.36 4.44 -3.81
CA ILE A 188 6.23 3.41 -4.86
C ILE A 188 6.75 3.87 -6.22
N GLY A 189 7.12 5.14 -6.34
CA GLY A 189 7.48 5.75 -7.60
C GLY A 189 6.25 5.89 -8.50
N VAL A 190 6.44 5.71 -9.80
CA VAL A 190 5.38 5.91 -10.80
C VAL A 190 5.15 4.62 -11.57
N GLY A 191 3.89 4.25 -11.73
CA GLY A 191 3.44 3.21 -12.65
C GLY A 191 2.70 2.04 -11.99
N PRO A 192 1.72 1.45 -12.69
CA PRO A 192 0.93 0.34 -12.18
C PRO A 192 1.76 -0.88 -11.77
N SER A 193 2.84 -1.16 -12.50
CA SER A 193 3.72 -2.31 -12.23
C SER A 193 4.35 -2.25 -10.84
N ASN A 194 4.80 -1.08 -10.41
CA ASN A 194 5.34 -0.91 -9.05
C ASN A 194 4.23 -1.03 -8.00
N ALA A 195 3.08 -0.37 -8.24
CA ALA A 195 1.92 -0.43 -7.36
C ALA A 195 1.42 -1.87 -7.13
N LYS A 196 1.35 -2.68 -8.18
CA LYS A 196 1.04 -4.12 -8.09
C LYS A 196 2.11 -4.86 -7.29
N THR A 197 3.37 -4.71 -7.67
CA THR A 197 4.49 -5.48 -7.08
C THR A 197 4.61 -5.26 -5.57
N ILE A 198 4.55 -4.01 -5.11
CA ILE A 198 4.69 -3.73 -3.68
C ILE A 198 3.50 -4.24 -2.87
N THR A 199 2.29 -4.17 -3.42
CA THR A 199 1.08 -4.63 -2.74
C THR A 199 0.96 -6.15 -2.71
N ASP A 200 1.43 -6.85 -3.75
CA ASP A 200 1.54 -8.33 -3.75
C ASP A 200 2.35 -8.83 -2.54
N HIS A 201 3.37 -8.07 -2.14
CA HIS A 201 4.24 -8.43 -1.03
C HIS A 201 3.78 -7.86 0.32
N LEU A 202 3.27 -6.62 0.37
CA LEU A 202 2.76 -6.04 1.62
C LEU A 202 1.51 -6.76 2.13
N ALA A 203 0.73 -7.38 1.24
CA ALA A 203 -0.50 -8.09 1.61
C ALA A 203 -0.28 -9.22 2.62
N VAL A 204 0.88 -9.91 2.57
CA VAL A 204 1.18 -11.01 3.51
C VAL A 204 1.37 -10.52 4.94
N MET A 205 1.63 -9.21 5.13
CA MET A 205 1.75 -8.58 6.44
C MET A 205 0.38 -8.26 7.07
N ARG A 206 -0.73 -8.53 6.36
CA ARG A 206 -2.12 -8.34 6.80
C ARG A 206 -2.41 -6.92 7.34
N PRO A 207 -2.05 -5.84 6.60
CA PRO A 207 -2.27 -4.48 7.06
C PRO A 207 -3.75 -4.18 7.32
N GLU A 208 -4.00 -3.23 8.21
CA GLU A 208 -5.34 -2.75 8.57
C GLU A 208 -5.94 -1.88 7.48
N ALA A 209 -5.11 -1.05 6.84
CA ALA A 209 -5.52 -0.26 5.68
C ALA A 209 -4.29 0.25 4.92
N TRP A 210 -4.49 0.56 3.64
CA TRP A 210 -3.55 1.40 2.89
C TRP A 210 -4.23 2.56 2.16
N LEU A 211 -3.54 3.68 2.09
CA LEU A 211 -4.03 4.90 1.45
C LEU A 211 -3.05 5.37 0.37
N MET A 212 -3.58 5.69 -0.81
CA MET A 212 -2.83 6.38 -1.85
C MET A 212 -2.87 7.89 -1.61
N ILE A 213 -1.71 8.48 -1.28
CA ILE A 213 -1.49 9.91 -1.06
C ILE A 213 -0.44 10.38 -2.08
N GLY A 214 -0.91 10.80 -3.25
CA GLY A 214 -0.02 11.17 -4.35
C GLY A 214 -0.56 12.30 -5.20
N HIS A 215 0.15 12.61 -6.28
CA HIS A 215 -0.29 13.64 -7.22
C HIS A 215 -1.10 13.05 -8.40
N CYS A 216 -1.91 13.89 -9.02
CA CYS A 216 -2.67 13.54 -10.23
C CYS A 216 -2.81 14.72 -11.20
N GLY A 217 -3.13 14.42 -12.46
CA GLY A 217 -3.57 15.41 -13.43
C GLY A 217 -5.07 15.73 -13.24
N GLY A 218 -5.42 17.02 -13.12
CA GLY A 218 -6.80 17.49 -13.03
C GLY A 218 -7.46 17.56 -14.41
N LEU A 219 -8.60 16.89 -14.57
CA LEU A 219 -9.29 16.79 -15.86
C LEU A 219 -10.41 17.84 -16.03
N ARG A 220 -10.86 18.46 -14.94
CA ARG A 220 -11.97 19.42 -14.95
C ARG A 220 -11.47 20.86 -15.03
N PRO A 221 -12.14 21.73 -15.81
CA PRO A 221 -11.76 23.14 -15.91
C PRO A 221 -11.86 23.86 -14.55
N SER A 222 -12.83 23.47 -13.72
CA SER A 222 -13.06 24.08 -12.40
C SER A 222 -12.01 23.75 -11.33
N GLN A 223 -11.22 22.69 -11.53
CA GLN A 223 -10.14 22.32 -10.61
C GLN A 223 -8.98 23.31 -10.71
N ARG A 224 -8.23 23.46 -9.63
CA ARG A 224 -7.00 24.24 -9.55
C ARG A 224 -5.85 23.32 -9.13
N ILE A 225 -4.62 23.67 -9.49
CA ILE A 225 -3.45 22.99 -8.92
C ILE A 225 -3.50 23.14 -7.40
N GLY A 226 -3.26 22.06 -6.67
CA GLY A 226 -3.37 21.96 -5.21
C GLY A 226 -4.78 21.68 -4.67
N ASP A 227 -5.79 21.53 -5.54
CA ASP A 227 -7.05 20.91 -5.15
C ASP A 227 -6.86 19.41 -4.88
N TYR A 228 -7.74 18.85 -4.05
CA TYR A 228 -7.77 17.44 -3.70
C TYR A 228 -8.82 16.67 -4.49
N VAL A 229 -8.56 15.38 -4.71
CA VAL A 229 -9.47 14.45 -5.37
C VAL A 229 -9.63 13.21 -4.50
N LEU A 230 -10.84 12.99 -4.01
CA LEU A 230 -11.21 11.77 -3.30
C LEU A 230 -11.80 10.78 -4.31
N ALA A 231 -11.12 9.66 -4.55
CA ALA A 231 -11.63 8.66 -5.48
C ALA A 231 -12.81 7.89 -4.85
N HIS A 232 -13.94 7.83 -5.55
CA HIS A 232 -15.05 6.94 -5.18
C HIS A 232 -15.25 5.78 -6.18
N ALA A 233 -14.55 5.84 -7.32
CA ALA A 233 -14.58 4.85 -8.39
C ALA A 233 -13.31 4.99 -9.22
N TYR A 234 -12.99 3.95 -9.99
CA TYR A 234 -11.77 3.86 -10.78
C TYR A 234 -12.09 3.45 -12.22
N LEU A 235 -11.52 4.15 -13.21
CA LEU A 235 -11.40 3.66 -14.57
C LEU A 235 -10.03 3.01 -14.71
N ARG A 236 -10.03 1.70 -14.88
CA ARG A 236 -8.85 0.84 -14.96
C ARG A 236 -8.33 0.77 -16.38
N ASP A 237 -7.46 1.72 -16.73
CA ASP A 237 -6.65 1.70 -17.96
C ASP A 237 -5.19 1.34 -17.61
N ASP A 238 -4.99 0.62 -16.49
CA ASP A 238 -3.70 0.27 -15.89
C ASP A 238 -3.18 -1.11 -16.31
N HIS A 239 -4.04 -1.96 -16.85
CA HIS A 239 -3.79 -3.25 -17.53
C HIS A 239 -3.13 -4.37 -16.72
N VAL A 240 -2.38 -4.02 -15.67
CA VAL A 240 -1.47 -4.93 -14.95
C VAL A 240 -2.19 -6.01 -14.12
N LEU A 241 -3.50 -5.87 -13.92
CA LEU A 241 -4.34 -6.80 -13.17
C LEU A 241 -5.49 -7.41 -13.98
N ASP A 242 -5.55 -7.15 -15.29
CA ASP A 242 -6.72 -7.51 -16.10
C ASP A 242 -6.95 -9.04 -16.14
N ASP A 243 -5.88 -9.84 -16.11
CA ASP A 243 -5.96 -11.30 -16.15
C ASP A 243 -6.49 -11.93 -14.86
N VAL A 244 -6.18 -11.34 -13.70
CA VAL A 244 -6.57 -11.87 -12.37
C VAL A 244 -7.81 -11.18 -11.80
N LEU A 245 -8.13 -9.99 -12.30
CA LEU A 245 -9.31 -9.23 -11.93
C LEU A 245 -9.81 -8.48 -13.17
N PRO A 246 -10.72 -9.06 -13.96
CA PRO A 246 -11.19 -8.42 -15.20
C PRO A 246 -11.72 -6.99 -14.98
N PRO A 247 -11.51 -6.05 -15.92
CA PRO A 247 -11.91 -4.63 -15.77
C PRO A 247 -13.39 -4.39 -15.47
N GLU A 248 -14.27 -5.31 -15.85
CA GLU A 248 -15.71 -5.27 -15.57
C GLU A 248 -16.07 -5.52 -14.10
N ILE A 249 -15.15 -6.09 -13.31
CA ILE A 249 -15.38 -6.35 -11.89
C ILE A 249 -15.35 -5.02 -11.13
N PRO A 250 -16.45 -4.66 -10.43
CA PRO A 250 -16.52 -3.37 -9.76
C PRO A 250 -15.62 -3.34 -8.52
N ILE A 251 -14.77 -2.31 -8.43
CA ILE A 251 -14.00 -2.02 -7.23
C ILE A 251 -14.75 -0.95 -6.42
N PRO A 252 -15.44 -1.32 -5.33
CA PRO A 252 -16.24 -0.37 -4.56
C PRO A 252 -15.35 0.57 -3.73
N ALA A 253 -15.89 1.71 -3.31
CA ALA A 253 -15.26 2.50 -2.27
C ALA A 253 -15.56 1.90 -0.88
N ILE A 254 -14.57 1.93 0.02
CA ILE A 254 -14.77 1.52 1.42
C ILE A 254 -15.31 2.71 2.20
N ALA A 255 -16.58 2.66 2.60
CA ALA A 255 -17.29 3.77 3.22
C ALA A 255 -16.56 4.33 4.45
N GLU A 256 -16.03 3.46 5.28
CA GLU A 256 -15.28 3.79 6.49
C GLU A 256 -14.01 4.59 6.14
N VAL A 257 -13.31 4.19 5.08
CA VAL A 257 -12.11 4.89 4.59
C VAL A 257 -12.44 6.22 3.93
N GLN A 258 -13.54 6.30 3.18
CA GLN A 258 -14.01 7.55 2.56
C GLN A 258 -14.38 8.60 3.61
N GLN A 259 -15.04 8.17 4.69
CA GLN A 259 -15.41 9.03 5.81
C GLN A 259 -14.15 9.52 6.55
N ALA A 260 -13.20 8.63 6.84
CA ALA A 260 -11.94 9.00 7.47
C ALA A 260 -11.15 10.02 6.65
N LEU A 261 -11.01 9.81 5.33
CA LEU A 261 -10.33 10.76 4.44
C LEU A 261 -11.03 12.13 4.38
N SER A 262 -12.37 12.14 4.35
CA SER A 262 -13.15 13.38 4.32
C SER A 262 -13.02 14.15 5.64
N ALA A 263 -13.19 13.47 6.78
CA ALA A 263 -13.07 14.07 8.10
C ALA A 263 -11.65 14.59 8.38
N ALA A 264 -10.63 13.84 7.94
CA ALA A 264 -9.24 14.27 8.03
C ALA A 264 -8.97 15.52 7.19
N ALA A 265 -9.53 15.59 5.97
CA ALA A 265 -9.39 16.76 5.11
C ALA A 265 -10.04 18.01 5.74
N GLU A 266 -11.21 17.88 6.34
CA GLU A 266 -11.87 18.97 7.10
C GLU A 266 -11.02 19.42 8.30
N THR A 267 -10.53 18.45 9.09
CA THR A 267 -9.74 18.72 10.29
C THR A 267 -8.42 19.43 9.98
N VAL A 268 -7.68 18.95 8.98
CA VAL A 268 -6.35 19.48 8.65
C VAL A 268 -6.41 20.80 7.90
N SER A 269 -7.38 20.96 6.99
CA SER A 269 -7.56 22.24 6.28
C SER A 269 -8.03 23.35 7.21
N GLY A 270 -8.77 23.02 8.28
CA GLY A 270 -9.41 24.00 9.17
C GLY A 270 -10.51 24.81 8.48
N GLU A 271 -10.89 24.42 7.26
CA GLU A 271 -11.94 25.07 6.48
C GLU A 271 -13.31 24.47 6.80
N PRO A 272 -14.39 25.27 6.83
CA PRO A 272 -15.75 24.72 6.88
C PRO A 272 -16.00 23.78 5.69
N ALA A 273 -16.78 22.71 5.89
CA ALA A 273 -17.06 21.70 4.87
C ALA A 273 -17.50 22.29 3.50
N GLU A 274 -18.30 23.35 3.49
CA GLU A 274 -18.73 24.03 2.26
C GLU A 274 -17.60 24.73 1.49
N GLN A 275 -16.56 25.18 2.18
CA GLN A 275 -15.35 25.74 1.57
C GLN A 275 -14.45 24.62 1.07
N LEU A 276 -14.25 23.56 1.89
CA LEU A 276 -13.46 22.41 1.49
C LEU A 276 -14.03 21.74 0.23
N LYS A 277 -15.36 21.63 0.08
CA LYS A 277 -16.01 21.13 -1.15
C LYS A 277 -15.60 21.86 -2.43
N ARG A 278 -15.11 23.10 -2.34
CA ARG A 278 -14.60 23.83 -3.51
C ARG A 278 -13.20 23.38 -3.93
N ARG A 279 -12.42 22.83 -2.98
CA ARG A 279 -11.05 22.34 -3.17
C ARG A 279 -10.97 20.82 -3.22
N LEU A 280 -11.91 20.09 -2.61
CA LEU A 280 -11.99 18.65 -2.57
C LEU A 280 -13.09 18.16 -3.50
N ARG A 281 -12.70 17.46 -4.58
CA ARG A 281 -13.63 16.88 -5.54
C ARG A 281 -13.69 15.37 -5.40
N THR A 282 -14.84 14.85 -4.99
CA THR A 282 -15.12 13.41 -5.07
C THR A 282 -15.47 13.01 -6.50
N GLY A 283 -14.85 11.96 -7.04
CA GLY A 283 -15.07 11.57 -8.43
C GLY A 283 -14.35 10.28 -8.86
N THR A 284 -14.53 9.91 -10.13
CA THR A 284 -13.86 8.75 -10.74
C THR A 284 -12.43 9.13 -11.11
N VAL A 285 -11.45 8.35 -10.66
CA VAL A 285 -10.05 8.51 -11.05
C VAL A 285 -9.71 7.54 -12.17
N VAL A 286 -9.04 8.02 -13.22
CA VAL A 286 -8.47 7.17 -14.26
C VAL A 286 -7.05 6.81 -13.84
N THR A 287 -6.71 5.52 -13.86
CA THR A 287 -5.32 5.10 -13.67
C THR A 287 -4.85 4.46 -14.95
N THR A 288 -3.72 4.92 -15.48
CA THR A 288 -3.16 4.45 -16.75
C THR A 288 -1.72 3.98 -16.63
N ASP A 289 -1.30 3.06 -17.50
CA ASP A 289 0.10 2.71 -17.72
C ASP A 289 0.81 3.59 -18.78
N ASP A 290 0.07 4.40 -19.54
CA ASP A 290 0.60 5.32 -20.55
C ASP A 290 0.84 6.72 -19.95
N ARG A 291 2.09 6.99 -19.53
CA ARG A 291 2.48 8.30 -19.00
C ARG A 291 2.26 9.45 -20.00
N ASN A 292 2.32 9.16 -21.31
CA ASN A 292 2.16 10.14 -22.38
C ASN A 292 0.77 10.03 -23.05
N TRP A 293 -0.25 9.63 -22.28
CA TRP A 293 -1.64 9.52 -22.73
C TRP A 293 -2.15 10.78 -23.44
N GLU A 294 -1.59 11.96 -23.15
CA GLU A 294 -1.92 13.24 -23.79
C GLU A 294 -1.70 13.18 -25.31
N LEU A 295 -0.68 12.44 -25.78
CA LEU A 295 -0.41 12.24 -27.21
C LEU A 295 -1.54 11.47 -27.92
N ARG A 296 -2.40 10.80 -27.15
CA ARG A 296 -3.50 9.99 -27.64
C ARG A 296 -4.85 10.41 -27.02
N TYR A 297 -4.96 11.67 -26.57
CA TYR A 297 -6.17 12.18 -25.89
C TYR A 297 -7.48 11.86 -26.62
N THR A 298 -7.52 11.97 -27.95
CA THR A 298 -8.73 11.67 -28.74
C THR A 298 -9.23 10.23 -28.58
N ARG A 299 -8.34 9.27 -28.29
CA ARG A 299 -8.71 7.87 -28.01
C ARG A 299 -9.25 7.70 -26.58
N SER A 300 -8.76 8.48 -25.63
CA SER A 300 -9.16 8.41 -24.21
C SER A 300 -10.39 9.27 -23.88
N ALA A 301 -10.65 10.32 -24.67
CA ALA A 301 -11.68 11.32 -24.39
C ALA A 301 -13.09 10.73 -24.22
N LEU A 302 -13.45 9.74 -25.04
CA LEU A 302 -14.75 9.05 -24.91
C LEU A 302 -14.86 8.33 -23.57
N ARG A 303 -13.85 7.54 -23.18
CA ARG A 303 -13.83 6.81 -21.90
C ARG A 303 -13.83 7.77 -20.71
N PHE A 304 -13.06 8.86 -20.77
CA PHE A 304 -13.03 9.88 -19.72
C PHE A 304 -14.42 10.53 -19.54
N ASN A 305 -15.10 10.80 -20.65
CA ASN A 305 -16.46 11.33 -20.60
C ASN A 305 -17.43 10.30 -20.02
N GLN A 306 -17.42 9.06 -20.52
CA GLN A 306 -18.29 7.97 -20.11
C GLN A 306 -18.15 7.62 -18.62
N SER A 307 -16.92 7.58 -18.09
CA SER A 307 -16.63 7.28 -16.69
C SER A 307 -16.82 8.49 -15.75
N ARG A 308 -17.10 9.67 -16.32
CA ARG A 308 -17.14 10.96 -15.60
C ARG A 308 -15.83 11.26 -14.87
N ALA A 309 -14.70 10.85 -15.44
CA ALA A 309 -13.35 11.05 -14.92
C ALA A 309 -13.11 12.47 -14.37
N VAL A 310 -12.56 12.59 -13.16
CA VAL A 310 -12.20 13.89 -12.56
C VAL A 310 -10.70 14.11 -12.44
N ALA A 311 -9.93 13.03 -12.40
CA ALA A 311 -8.48 13.07 -12.36
C ALA A 311 -7.89 11.85 -13.06
N ILE A 312 -6.61 11.95 -13.39
CA ILE A 312 -5.81 10.86 -13.94
C ILE A 312 -4.49 10.70 -13.17
N ASP A 313 -4.13 9.47 -12.86
CA ASP A 313 -2.87 9.09 -12.23
C ASP A 313 -2.35 7.75 -12.81
N MET A 314 -1.39 7.11 -12.12
CA MET A 314 -0.77 5.87 -12.59
C MET A 314 -0.66 4.78 -11.49
N GLU A 315 -1.30 4.95 -10.33
CA GLU A 315 -1.21 3.96 -9.24
C GLU A 315 -2.58 3.63 -8.58
N SER A 316 -3.51 4.59 -8.54
CA SER A 316 -4.68 4.54 -7.66
C SER A 316 -5.58 3.32 -7.86
N ALA A 317 -5.96 3.02 -9.11
CA ALA A 317 -6.81 1.88 -9.40
C ALA A 317 -6.11 0.56 -9.09
N THR A 318 -4.81 0.45 -9.34
CA THR A 318 -4.02 -0.74 -9.03
C THR A 318 -3.95 -0.98 -7.52
N LEU A 319 -3.69 0.06 -6.73
CA LEU A 319 -3.67 -0.03 -5.26
C LEU A 319 -5.05 -0.40 -4.69
N ALA A 320 -6.12 0.17 -5.24
CA ALA A 320 -7.48 -0.17 -4.85
C ALA A 320 -7.86 -1.61 -5.24
N ALA A 321 -7.50 -2.04 -6.46
CA ALA A 321 -7.72 -3.39 -6.96
C ALA A 321 -6.99 -4.44 -6.12
N GLN A 322 -5.75 -4.16 -5.72
CA GLN A 322 -4.98 -5.05 -4.85
C GLN A 322 -5.56 -5.08 -3.44
N GLY A 323 -6.09 -3.96 -2.94
CA GLY A 323 -6.72 -3.93 -1.62
C GLY A 323 -8.00 -4.75 -1.62
N TYR A 324 -8.76 -4.64 -2.72
CA TYR A 324 -9.91 -5.49 -2.99
C TYR A 324 -9.53 -6.98 -3.06
N ARG A 325 -8.51 -7.34 -3.86
CA ARG A 325 -8.01 -8.72 -3.97
C ARG A 325 -7.51 -9.25 -2.61
N PHE A 326 -6.76 -8.49 -1.82
CA PHE A 326 -6.14 -9.03 -0.60
C PHE A 326 -6.91 -8.76 0.69
N ARG A 327 -8.16 -8.28 0.59
CA ARG A 327 -9.02 -7.93 1.73
C ARG A 327 -8.38 -6.89 2.65
N VAL A 328 -7.69 -5.93 2.06
CA VAL A 328 -7.09 -4.78 2.77
C VAL A 328 -7.95 -3.55 2.48
N PRO A 329 -8.59 -2.93 3.48
CA PRO A 329 -9.27 -1.65 3.31
C PRO A 329 -8.38 -0.60 2.62
N TYR A 330 -8.94 0.06 1.60
CA TYR A 330 -8.18 0.99 0.76
C TYR A 330 -8.90 2.32 0.57
N GLY A 331 -8.11 3.36 0.26
CA GLY A 331 -8.60 4.68 -0.09
C GLY A 331 -7.60 5.46 -0.93
N THR A 332 -8.10 6.47 -1.63
CA THR A 332 -7.29 7.31 -2.51
C THR A 332 -7.66 8.76 -2.31
N LEU A 333 -6.68 9.57 -1.90
CA LEU A 333 -6.76 11.01 -1.90
C LEU A 333 -5.57 11.55 -2.70
N LEU A 334 -5.86 12.27 -3.77
CA LEU A 334 -4.84 12.81 -4.67
C LEU A 334 -4.82 14.32 -4.61
N CYS A 335 -3.66 14.90 -4.89
CA CYS A 335 -3.49 16.34 -5.05
C CYS A 335 -3.25 16.67 -6.53
N VAL A 336 -4.03 17.59 -7.09
CA VAL A 336 -3.87 18.04 -8.47
C VAL A 336 -2.52 18.74 -8.62
N SER A 337 -1.60 18.19 -9.41
CA SER A 337 -0.29 18.81 -9.68
C SER A 337 -0.27 19.68 -10.92
N ASP A 338 -1.18 19.42 -11.84
CA ASP A 338 -1.21 19.98 -13.20
C ASP A 338 -2.58 19.73 -13.86
N LYS A 339 -2.84 20.39 -14.98
CA LYS A 339 -4.11 20.27 -15.73
C LYS A 339 -3.84 20.06 -17.21
N PRO A 340 -3.58 18.80 -17.64
CA PRO A 340 -3.06 18.53 -18.98
C PRO A 340 -3.95 19.02 -20.15
N ILE A 341 -5.27 18.88 -20.01
CA ILE A 341 -6.23 19.27 -21.06
C ILE A 341 -6.43 20.80 -21.13
N HIS A 342 -5.98 21.55 -20.12
CA HIS A 342 -6.26 22.97 -19.95
C HIS A 342 -5.01 23.85 -20.14
N GLY A 343 -3.94 23.32 -20.75
CA GLY A 343 -2.73 24.08 -21.08
C GLY A 343 -1.76 24.29 -19.91
N GLU A 344 -2.02 23.69 -18.74
CA GLU A 344 -1.16 23.76 -17.56
C GLU A 344 -0.46 22.40 -17.34
N ILE A 345 0.21 21.87 -18.38
CA ILE A 345 1.01 20.65 -18.28
C ILE A 345 2.27 20.93 -17.46
N LYS A 346 2.58 20.03 -16.50
CA LYS A 346 3.78 20.16 -15.68
C LYS A 346 5.04 20.00 -16.52
N LEU A 347 5.86 21.05 -16.62
CA LEU A 347 7.20 20.97 -17.18
C LEU A 347 8.25 20.79 -16.07
N PRO A 348 9.37 20.08 -16.32
CA PRO A 348 10.48 19.97 -15.38
C PRO A 348 10.97 21.37 -14.93
N GLY A 349 11.06 21.60 -13.62
CA GLY A 349 11.56 22.86 -13.05
C GLY A 349 10.50 23.92 -12.74
N GLN A 350 9.23 23.74 -13.12
CA GLN A 350 8.14 24.61 -12.64
C GLN A 350 7.77 24.25 -11.19
N ALA A 351 8.51 24.82 -10.23
CA ALA A 351 8.16 24.77 -8.82
C ALA A 351 6.94 25.68 -8.58
N ASN A 352 5.74 25.11 -8.62
CA ASN A 352 4.55 25.84 -8.23
C ASN A 352 4.54 25.91 -6.69
N ARG A 353 4.91 27.07 -6.11
CA ARG A 353 4.93 27.29 -4.63
C ARG A 353 3.62 26.88 -3.96
N PHE A 354 2.50 26.99 -4.68
CA PHE A 354 1.19 26.54 -4.21
C PHE A 354 1.14 25.01 -4.01
N TYR A 355 1.68 24.25 -4.96
CA TYR A 355 1.78 22.80 -4.88
C TYR A 355 2.70 22.35 -3.74
N GLU A 356 3.81 23.05 -3.49
CA GLU A 356 4.72 22.69 -2.39
C GLU A 356 4.05 22.78 -1.01
N ARG A 357 3.27 23.85 -0.76
CA ARG A 357 2.47 23.95 0.46
C ARG A 357 1.40 22.86 0.54
N ALA A 358 0.76 22.57 -0.60
CA ALA A 358 -0.27 21.53 -0.68
C ALA A 358 0.29 20.13 -0.37
N ILE A 359 1.54 19.80 -0.68
CA ILE A 359 2.14 18.49 -0.32
C ILE A 359 2.15 18.28 1.19
N SER A 360 2.60 19.26 1.96
CA SER A 360 2.69 19.13 3.43
C SER A 360 1.29 18.99 4.05
N GLU A 361 0.32 19.78 3.58
CA GLU A 361 -1.08 19.67 3.99
C GLU A 361 -1.67 18.30 3.59
N HIS A 362 -1.43 17.85 2.36
CA HIS A 362 -1.93 16.57 1.84
C HIS A 362 -1.41 15.37 2.62
N LEU A 363 -0.12 15.35 2.95
CA LEU A 363 0.46 14.30 3.79
C LEU A 363 -0.19 14.28 5.18
N ARG A 364 -0.39 15.46 5.78
CA ARG A 364 -1.07 15.57 7.08
C ARG A 364 -2.50 15.06 7.02
N ILE A 365 -3.22 15.27 5.92
CA ILE A 365 -4.55 14.68 5.73
C ILE A 365 -4.44 13.15 5.73
N GLY A 366 -3.49 12.56 5.01
CA GLY A 366 -3.28 11.11 5.02
C GLY A 366 -2.97 10.54 6.41
N ILE A 367 -2.12 11.22 7.18
CA ILE A 367 -1.78 10.85 8.56
C ILE A 367 -3.01 10.97 9.47
N ALA A 368 -3.73 12.09 9.41
CA ALA A 368 -4.94 12.30 10.20
C ALA A 368 -6.04 11.28 9.84
N ALA A 369 -6.14 10.87 8.58
CA ALA A 369 -7.07 9.83 8.16
C ALA A 369 -6.71 8.48 8.80
N ILE A 370 -5.43 8.13 8.90
CA ILE A 370 -5.00 6.94 9.65
C ILE A 370 -5.43 7.02 11.12
N ASP A 371 -5.33 8.19 11.76
CA ASP A 371 -5.80 8.36 13.14
C ASP A 371 -7.32 8.13 13.26
N GLU A 372 -8.12 8.59 12.29
CA GLU A 372 -9.56 8.28 12.23
C GLU A 372 -9.83 6.78 12.03
N LEU A 373 -9.06 6.12 11.16
CA LEU A 373 -9.20 4.68 10.92
C LEU A 373 -8.87 3.88 12.19
N ARG A 374 -7.81 4.24 12.93
CA ARG A 374 -7.49 3.61 14.21
C ARG A 374 -8.61 3.75 15.23
N ARG A 375 -9.24 4.94 15.32
CA ARG A 375 -10.37 5.17 16.23
C ARG A 375 -11.61 4.38 15.83
N THR A 376 -11.71 3.97 14.57
CA THR A 376 -12.81 3.13 14.09
C THR A 376 -12.74 1.72 14.70
N GLY A 377 -11.52 1.23 14.99
CA GLY A 377 -11.27 -0.11 15.55
C GLY A 377 -11.78 -1.19 14.60
N ASP A 378 -12.37 -2.25 15.16
CA ASP A 378 -12.87 -3.40 14.39
C ASP A 378 -13.89 -3.04 13.31
N ARG A 379 -14.57 -1.90 13.44
CA ARG A 379 -15.52 -1.40 12.42
C ARG A 379 -14.84 -1.06 11.10
N LEU A 380 -13.51 -0.92 11.06
CA LEU A 380 -12.74 -0.69 9.85
C LEU A 380 -12.91 -1.85 8.86
N HIS A 381 -12.87 -3.08 9.38
CA HIS A 381 -13.07 -4.28 8.58
C HIS A 381 -14.55 -4.58 8.43
N SER A 382 -15.04 -4.39 7.22
CA SER A 382 -16.43 -4.69 6.87
C SER A 382 -16.51 -5.88 5.93
N ARG A 383 -17.72 -6.43 5.77
CA ARG A 383 -17.97 -7.60 4.92
C ARG A 383 -17.84 -7.31 3.41
N LYS A 384 -17.55 -6.06 3.01
CA LYS A 384 -17.51 -5.62 1.60
C LYS A 384 -16.46 -6.35 0.75
N LEU A 385 -15.40 -6.86 1.39
CA LEU A 385 -14.30 -7.55 0.71
C LEU A 385 -14.36 -9.08 0.86
N ARG A 386 -15.35 -9.63 1.56
CA ARG A 386 -15.44 -11.09 1.77
C ARG A 386 -15.95 -11.79 0.50
N ALA A 387 -15.25 -12.84 0.08
CA ALA A 387 -15.71 -13.78 -0.92
C ALA A 387 -16.55 -14.91 -0.31
N PHE A 388 -17.13 -15.74 -1.17
CA PHE A 388 -17.93 -16.90 -0.77
C PHE A 388 -17.10 -17.96 -0.02
N ASN A 389 -15.85 -18.15 -0.44
CA ASN A 389 -14.88 -19.09 0.12
C ASN A 389 -13.83 -18.39 1.01
N GLU A 390 -14.20 -17.26 1.64
CA GLU A 390 -13.29 -16.48 2.47
C GLU A 390 -12.65 -17.36 3.57
N PRO A 391 -11.30 -17.39 3.68
CA PRO A 391 -10.64 -18.09 4.76
C PRO A 391 -11.05 -17.57 6.15
N PRO A 392 -10.92 -18.39 7.21
CA PRO A 392 -11.24 -17.95 8.56
C PRO A 392 -10.34 -16.82 9.09
N PHE A 393 -9.05 -16.83 8.75
CA PHE A 393 -8.13 -15.77 9.17
C PHE A 393 -8.32 -14.52 8.32
N ARG A 394 -8.34 -13.35 8.99
CA ARG A 394 -8.53 -12.03 8.37
C ARG A 394 -7.61 -11.83 7.20
#